data_AF-A0A523GHS8-F1
#
_entry.id   AF-A0A523GHS8-F1
#
_cell.length_a   1.000
_cell.length_b   1.000
_cell.length_c   1.000
_cell.angle_alpha   90.00
_cell.angle_beta   90.00
_cell.angle_gamma   90.00
#
_symmetry.space_group_name_H-M   'P 1'
#
loop_
_entity.id
_entity.type
_entity.pdbx_description
1 polymer ?
#
loop_
_entity_poly.entity_id
_entity_poly.type
_entity_poly.pdbx_seq_one_letter_code
_entity_poly.pdbx_strand_id
1 'polypeptide(L)'
;MGKGLLIIVFGSILAGSILAFQQQQTALESTKRQTGYEEELLAREIARSAYNIANKLAQSAGDDLAKAIANINGVTSSGAPNYDGALTGVYQGGHYSAQGFSVDGQNIKIRATGWFGDAEHTINENYHVKLLVVKDSSRVTLEFLESMAGYCSAIFLQRFIPNRGQGMPTLNKFDAGGNPLPEGPVVMSDDEKYYIMSPEMILNSGHNREGEELRVTPDNIVLTPQTRVNFFIGVDKDCSEEGIWEEAYLDSRYDWVHNALEEDTDNLEDLQEGPYSMIQAHPVDDQKWRIAFEDLRSFSIKQHEDIKANGYGGNWDNVQETYGGNGWTQTDSNGYKKLKDFGWKPDFSDQVIQVSFNSCSGNCYN
;
A
#
# COMPACT_ATOMS: atom_id res chain seq x y z
N MET A 1 70.36 -46.98 34.82
CA MET A 1 68.90 -46.84 34.71
C MET A 1 68.51 -45.36 34.75
N GLY A 2 68.83 -44.57 33.72
CA GLY A 2 68.71 -43.10 33.79
C GLY A 2 68.37 -42.39 32.47
N LYS A 3 67.81 -43.09 31.48
CA LYS A 3 67.42 -42.49 30.19
C LYS A 3 65.92 -42.54 29.90
N GLY A 4 65.14 -43.34 30.62
CA GLY A 4 63.67 -43.43 30.45
C GLY A 4 62.88 -42.31 31.13
N LEU A 5 63.40 -41.74 32.22
CA LEU A 5 62.72 -40.70 33.00
C LEU A 5 62.71 -39.33 32.29
N LEU A 6 63.71 -39.05 31.45
CA LEU A 6 63.80 -37.79 30.69
C LEU A 6 62.78 -37.69 29.55
N ILE A 7 62.45 -38.81 28.89
CA ILE A 7 61.50 -38.83 27.76
C ILE A 7 60.06 -38.59 28.24
N ILE A 8 59.70 -39.09 29.43
CA ILE A 8 58.36 -38.91 30.00
C ILE A 8 58.13 -37.46 30.45
N VAL A 9 59.17 -36.79 30.99
CA VAL A 9 59.09 -35.38 31.41
C VAL A 9 59.03 -34.43 30.20
N PHE A 10 59.80 -34.69 29.13
CA PHE A 10 59.70 -33.88 27.91
C PHE A 10 58.38 -34.11 27.15
N GLY A 11 57.86 -35.34 27.11
CA GLY A 11 56.57 -35.64 26.49
C GLY A 11 55.38 -34.99 27.20
N SER A 12 55.40 -34.90 28.53
CA SER A 12 54.35 -34.25 29.32
C SER A 12 54.37 -32.72 29.21
N ILE A 13 55.54 -32.09 29.09
CA ILE A 13 55.66 -30.65 28.84
C ILE A 13 55.17 -30.29 27.43
N LEU A 14 55.51 -31.08 26.41
CA LEU A 14 55.03 -30.86 25.04
C LEU A 14 53.52 -31.10 24.90
N ALA A 15 52.98 -32.16 25.52
CA ALA A 15 51.54 -32.42 25.52
C ALA A 15 50.74 -31.33 26.26
N GLY A 16 51.24 -30.85 27.41
CA GLY A 16 50.63 -29.74 28.14
C GLY A 16 50.65 -28.42 27.37
N SER A 17 51.72 -28.17 26.61
CA SER A 17 51.85 -26.96 25.79
C SER A 17 50.90 -26.97 24.58
N ILE A 18 50.70 -28.13 23.94
CA ILE A 18 49.75 -28.28 22.82
C ILE A 18 48.31 -28.15 23.33
N LEU A 19 47.97 -28.74 24.48
CA LEU A 19 46.63 -28.60 25.08
C LEU A 19 46.34 -27.16 25.53
N ALA A 20 47.32 -26.46 26.11
CA ALA A 20 47.17 -25.05 26.48
C ALA A 20 47.03 -24.15 25.25
N PHE A 21 47.77 -24.42 24.18
CA PHE A 21 47.65 -23.70 22.90
C PHE A 21 46.30 -23.95 22.22
N GLN A 22 45.82 -25.20 22.22
CA GLN A 22 44.49 -25.55 21.73
C GLN A 22 43.38 -24.89 22.57
N GLN A 23 43.50 -24.88 23.90
CA GLN A 23 42.56 -24.16 24.78
C GLN A 23 42.56 -22.66 24.51
N GLN A 24 43.72 -22.04 24.27
CA GLN A 24 43.80 -20.63 23.89
C GLN A 24 43.18 -20.36 22.52
N GLN A 25 43.39 -21.23 21.53
CA GLN A 25 42.73 -21.11 20.22
C GLN A 25 41.22 -21.27 20.34
N THR A 26 40.73 -22.26 21.08
CA THR A 26 39.29 -22.45 21.31
C THR A 26 38.67 -21.29 22.09
N ALA A 27 39.38 -20.72 23.08
CA ALA A 27 38.91 -19.54 23.81
C ALA A 27 38.88 -18.28 22.93
N LEU A 28 39.87 -18.10 22.05
CA LEU A 28 39.88 -17.00 21.08
C LEU A 28 38.78 -17.16 20.03
N GLU A 29 38.54 -18.38 19.54
CA GLU A 29 37.44 -18.68 18.63
C GLU A 29 36.07 -18.52 19.29
N SER A 30 35.91 -18.93 20.55
CA SER A 30 34.66 -18.72 21.28
C SER A 30 34.40 -17.25 21.54
N THR A 31 35.44 -16.49 21.90
CA THR A 31 35.35 -15.03 22.10
C THR A 31 35.00 -14.33 20.79
N LYS A 32 35.67 -14.68 19.68
CA LYS A 32 35.32 -14.12 18.35
C LYS A 32 33.90 -14.46 17.91
N ARG A 33 33.42 -15.68 18.17
CA ARG A 33 32.02 -16.05 17.89
C ARG A 33 31.03 -15.31 18.78
N GLN A 34 31.37 -15.10 20.05
CA GLN A 34 30.54 -14.32 20.97
C GLN A 34 30.48 -12.86 20.55
N THR A 35 31.62 -12.25 20.20
CA THR A 35 31.67 -10.88 19.68
C THR A 35 30.90 -10.76 18.37
N GLY A 36 31.08 -11.68 17.42
CA GLY A 36 30.30 -11.66 16.18
C GLY A 36 28.78 -11.79 16.40
N TYR A 37 28.37 -12.63 17.36
CA TYR A 37 26.95 -12.74 17.72
C TYR A 37 26.40 -11.47 18.39
N GLU A 38 27.19 -10.83 19.25
CA GLU A 38 26.85 -9.53 19.84
C GLU A 38 26.74 -8.43 18.77
N GLU A 39 27.66 -8.41 17.81
CA GLU A 39 27.64 -7.48 16.68
C GLU A 39 26.39 -7.70 15.80
N GLU A 40 26.03 -8.94 15.49
CA GLU A 40 24.80 -9.27 14.73
C GLU A 40 23.53 -8.85 15.46
N LEU A 41 23.45 -9.07 16.78
CA LEU A 41 22.32 -8.64 17.59
C LEU A 41 22.16 -7.12 17.59
N LEU A 42 23.27 -6.40 17.75
CA LEU A 42 23.27 -4.94 17.73
C LEU A 42 22.92 -4.40 16.34
N ALA A 43 23.48 -4.96 15.26
CA ALA A 43 23.11 -4.61 13.89
C ALA A 43 21.61 -4.79 13.62
N ARG A 44 21.00 -5.88 14.13
CA ARG A 44 19.55 -6.11 14.05
C ARG A 44 18.75 -5.09 14.85
N GLU A 45 19.17 -4.75 16.07
CA GLU A 45 18.49 -3.74 16.89
C GLU A 45 18.54 -2.36 16.21
N ILE A 46 19.70 -1.99 15.68
CA ILE A 46 19.91 -0.77 14.90
C ILE A 46 18.99 -0.73 13.67
N ALA A 47 18.91 -1.83 12.91
CA ALA A 47 18.01 -1.93 11.76
C ALA A 47 16.52 -1.78 12.15
N ARG A 48 16.09 -2.40 13.25
CA ARG A 48 14.72 -2.25 13.78
C ARG A 48 14.42 -0.81 14.20
N SER A 49 15.37 -0.15 14.85
CA SER A 49 15.23 1.25 15.22
C SER A 49 15.09 2.14 13.98
N ALA A 50 15.93 1.92 12.96
CA ALA A 50 15.86 2.65 11.69
C ALA A 50 14.51 2.45 10.99
N TYR A 51 14.02 1.21 10.94
CA TYR A 51 12.69 0.90 10.41
C TYR A 51 11.58 1.63 11.18
N ASN A 52 11.60 1.60 12.51
CA ASN A 52 10.58 2.27 13.32
C ASN A 52 10.58 3.80 13.12
N ILE A 53 11.75 4.42 12.93
CA ILE A 53 11.85 5.85 12.62
C ILE A 53 11.26 6.12 11.23
N ALA A 54 11.66 5.35 10.22
CA ALA A 54 11.13 5.48 8.86
C ALA A 54 9.61 5.28 8.81
N ASN A 55 9.09 4.28 9.52
CA ASN A 55 7.66 4.02 9.65
C ASN A 55 6.94 5.20 10.31
N LYS A 56 7.49 5.77 11.39
CA LYS A 56 6.92 6.97 12.02
C LYS A 56 6.93 8.20 11.10
N LEU A 57 7.96 8.35 10.27
CA LEU A 57 8.05 9.41 9.27
C LEU A 57 7.01 9.22 8.15
N ALA A 58 6.79 7.99 7.73
CA ALA A 58 5.71 7.62 6.81
C ALA A 58 4.35 7.98 7.41
N GLN A 59 4.08 7.57 8.65
CA GLN A 59 2.85 7.90 9.38
C GLN A 59 2.62 9.41 9.52
N SER A 60 3.69 10.19 9.72
CA SER A 60 3.58 11.65 9.84
C SER A 60 3.16 12.34 8.54
N ALA A 61 3.26 11.65 7.40
CA ALA A 61 2.76 12.15 6.12
C ALA A 61 1.25 11.99 5.96
N GLY A 62 0.58 11.21 6.83
CA GLY A 62 -0.82 10.85 6.68
C GLY A 62 -1.00 9.94 5.46
N ASP A 63 -1.93 10.32 4.57
CA ASP A 63 -2.30 9.50 3.41
C ASP A 63 -1.55 9.88 2.11
N ASP A 64 -0.57 10.78 2.21
CA ASP A 64 0.23 11.21 1.06
C ASP A 64 1.47 10.31 0.90
N LEU A 65 1.40 9.38 -0.05
CA LEU A 65 2.45 8.43 -0.39
C LEU A 65 3.76 9.13 -0.80
N ALA A 66 3.67 10.18 -1.61
CA ALA A 66 4.85 10.89 -2.11
C ALA A 66 5.55 11.64 -0.96
N LYS A 67 4.78 12.26 -0.09
CA LYS A 67 5.28 12.91 1.13
C LYS A 67 5.81 11.90 2.14
N ALA A 68 5.20 10.73 2.27
CA ALA A 68 5.70 9.66 3.13
C ALA A 68 7.06 9.15 2.66
N ILE A 69 7.22 8.91 1.34
CA ILE A 69 8.50 8.56 0.72
C ILE A 69 9.51 9.69 0.89
N ALA A 70 9.12 10.94 0.66
CA ALA A 70 9.98 12.10 0.83
C ALA A 70 10.42 12.30 2.29
N ASN A 71 9.54 12.05 3.26
CA ASN A 71 9.86 12.12 4.68
C ASN A 71 10.88 11.05 5.07
N ILE A 72 10.76 9.82 4.54
CA ILE A 72 11.76 8.77 4.76
C ILE A 72 13.07 9.12 4.06
N ASN A 73 13.02 9.54 2.80
CA ASN A 73 14.22 9.71 1.98
C ASN A 73 14.93 11.07 2.20
N GLY A 74 14.36 11.96 3.02
CA GLY A 74 14.68 13.39 3.01
C GLY A 74 15.04 14.07 4.34
N VAL A 75 15.37 13.34 5.41
CA VAL A 75 15.79 14.01 6.67
C VAL A 75 17.04 13.35 7.25
N THR A 76 18.20 14.01 7.13
CA THR A 76 19.33 13.71 8.02
C THR A 76 19.02 14.25 9.42
N SER A 77 19.53 13.61 10.46
CA SER A 77 19.43 14.09 11.86
C SER A 77 20.01 15.50 12.10
N SER A 78 20.68 16.09 11.09
CA SER A 78 21.24 17.45 11.09
C SER A 78 20.43 18.48 10.27
N GLY A 79 19.31 18.10 9.64
CA GLY A 79 18.48 19.01 8.83
C GLY A 79 19.11 19.42 7.49
N ALA A 80 20.17 18.73 7.04
CA ALA A 80 20.76 18.94 5.73
C ALA A 80 20.12 18.01 4.67
N PRO A 81 19.95 18.47 3.40
CA PRO A 81 19.47 17.61 2.32
C PRO A 81 20.47 16.46 2.09
N ASN A 82 19.98 15.23 2.05
CA ASN A 82 20.82 14.06 1.76
C ASN A 82 20.87 13.82 0.24
N TYR A 83 22.07 13.74 -0.33
CA TYR A 83 22.26 13.53 -1.77
C TYR A 83 22.05 12.06 -2.20
N ASP A 84 22.04 11.12 -1.25
CA ASP A 84 21.82 9.67 -1.50
C ASP A 84 20.36 9.20 -1.29
N GLY A 85 19.44 10.12 -0.93
CA GLY A 85 18.01 9.81 -0.80
C GLY A 85 17.64 8.79 0.28
N ALA A 86 18.50 8.58 1.29
CA ALA A 86 18.22 7.70 2.44
C ALA A 86 18.20 8.48 3.75
N LEU A 87 17.35 8.10 4.69
CA LEU A 87 17.48 8.48 6.10
C LEU A 87 18.70 7.77 6.68
N THR A 88 19.71 8.52 7.17
CA THR A 88 20.89 7.95 7.82
C THR A 88 21.08 8.48 9.23
N GLY A 89 21.71 7.69 10.09
CA GLY A 89 22.01 8.09 11.46
C GLY A 89 22.88 7.09 12.22
N VAL A 90 23.05 7.35 13.51
CA VAL A 90 23.87 6.57 14.43
C VAL A 90 23.01 6.13 15.61
N TYR A 91 23.10 4.86 16.00
CA TYR A 91 22.41 4.30 17.17
C TYR A 91 23.32 3.29 17.87
N GLN A 92 23.46 3.42 19.19
CA GLN A 92 24.29 2.55 20.05
C GLN A 92 25.74 2.33 19.54
N GLY A 93 26.33 3.31 18.87
CA GLY A 93 27.71 3.21 18.35
C GLY A 93 27.84 2.56 16.96
N GLY A 94 26.74 2.04 16.41
CA GLY A 94 26.64 1.64 15.00
C GLY A 94 25.92 2.69 14.16
N HIS A 95 25.78 2.44 12.86
CA HIS A 95 25.10 3.35 11.93
C HIS A 95 23.95 2.65 11.22
N TYR A 96 23.02 3.43 10.68
CA TYR A 96 21.87 2.91 9.95
C TYR A 96 21.54 3.73 8.71
N SER A 97 20.79 3.10 7.80
CA SER A 97 20.21 3.68 6.60
C SER A 97 18.78 3.17 6.45
N ALA A 98 17.85 4.02 6.04
CA ALA A 98 16.50 3.63 5.67
C ALA A 98 16.04 4.36 4.41
N GLN A 99 15.35 3.64 3.52
CA GLN A 99 14.81 4.14 2.26
C GLN A 99 13.38 3.65 2.07
N GLY A 100 12.50 4.55 1.62
CA GLY A 100 11.13 4.26 1.21
C GLY A 100 11.03 4.20 -0.31
N PHE A 101 10.32 3.20 -0.81
CA PHE A 101 10.00 3.02 -2.23
C PHE A 101 8.49 2.81 -2.38
N SER A 102 7.84 3.50 -3.32
CA SER A 102 6.46 3.16 -3.70
C SER A 102 6.48 1.78 -4.35
N VAL A 103 5.65 0.88 -3.84
CA VAL A 103 5.35 -0.42 -4.49
C VAL A 103 4.12 -0.26 -5.36
N ASP A 104 3.11 0.45 -4.87
CA ASP A 104 1.88 0.80 -5.58
C ASP A 104 1.31 2.14 -5.04
N GLY A 105 0.03 2.42 -5.28
CA GLY A 105 -0.65 3.66 -4.84
C GLY A 105 -0.76 3.86 -3.32
N GLN A 106 -0.44 2.87 -2.50
CA GLN A 106 -0.70 2.83 -1.05
C GLN A 106 0.41 2.17 -0.24
N ASN A 107 1.27 1.39 -0.87
CA ASN A 107 2.30 0.61 -0.21
C ASN A 107 3.65 1.27 -0.39
N ILE A 108 4.30 1.53 0.75
CA ILE A 108 5.68 1.97 0.80
C ILE A 108 6.52 0.81 1.31
N LYS A 109 7.40 0.29 0.48
CA LYS A 109 8.44 -0.62 0.95
C LYS A 109 9.50 0.18 1.67
N ILE A 110 9.68 -0.11 2.96
CA ILE A 110 10.74 0.47 3.78
C ILE A 110 11.87 -0.56 3.86
N ARG A 111 13.01 -0.22 3.28
CA ARG A 111 14.27 -0.95 3.47
C ARG A 111 15.08 -0.25 4.53
N ALA A 112 15.34 -0.92 5.65
CA ALA A 112 16.15 -0.39 6.74
C ALA A 112 17.33 -1.32 7.03
N THR A 113 18.55 -0.78 6.98
CA THR A 113 19.79 -1.52 7.21
C THR A 113 20.54 -0.92 8.39
N GLY A 114 21.03 -1.78 9.28
CA GLY A 114 21.83 -1.43 10.45
C GLY A 114 23.19 -2.13 10.42
N TRP A 115 24.23 -1.40 10.83
CA TRP A 115 25.61 -1.88 10.87
C TRP A 115 26.24 -1.66 12.24
N PHE A 116 26.92 -2.67 12.76
CA PHE A 116 27.70 -2.59 13.99
C PHE A 116 28.94 -3.49 13.88
N GLY A 117 30.14 -2.93 14.03
CA GLY A 117 31.37 -3.67 13.74
C GLY A 117 31.40 -4.11 12.27
N ASP A 118 31.62 -5.41 12.04
CA ASP A 118 31.57 -6.02 10.71
C ASP A 118 30.19 -6.62 10.36
N ALA A 119 29.23 -6.56 11.29
CA ALA A 119 27.89 -7.12 11.10
C ALA A 119 26.93 -6.15 10.42
N GLU A 120 26.07 -6.69 9.56
CA GLU A 120 25.00 -5.98 8.85
C GLU A 120 23.67 -6.74 8.97
N HIS A 121 22.58 -6.02 9.18
CA HIS A 121 21.24 -6.58 9.10
C HIS A 121 20.29 -5.67 8.33
N THR A 122 19.50 -6.24 7.41
CA THR A 122 18.50 -5.50 6.62
C THR A 122 17.09 -6.02 6.89
N ILE A 123 16.17 -5.10 7.17
CA ILE A 123 14.73 -5.30 7.26
C ILE A 123 14.09 -4.74 5.98
N ASN A 124 13.17 -5.49 5.39
CA ASN A 124 12.38 -5.07 4.24
C ASN A 124 10.90 -5.35 4.54
N GLU A 125 10.14 -4.34 4.92
CA GLU A 125 8.72 -4.46 5.25
C GLU A 125 7.90 -3.37 4.52
N ASN A 126 6.61 -3.60 4.37
CA ASN A 126 5.69 -2.65 3.73
C ASN A 126 4.97 -1.81 4.80
N TYR A 127 4.83 -0.53 4.52
CA TYR A 127 3.93 0.38 5.24
C TYR A 127 2.72 0.66 4.35
N HIS A 128 1.52 0.46 4.92
CA HIS A 128 0.24 0.60 4.24
C HIS A 128 -0.39 1.95 4.55
N VAL A 129 -0.59 2.77 3.52
CA VAL A 129 -1.38 4.00 3.59
C VAL A 129 -2.85 3.65 3.45
N LYS A 130 -3.70 4.15 4.35
CA LYS A 130 -5.14 3.91 4.29
C LYS A 130 -5.74 4.76 3.15
N LEU A 131 -6.12 4.13 2.06
CA LEU A 131 -6.81 4.80 0.95
C LEU A 131 -8.30 5.03 1.24
N LEU A 132 -8.85 6.03 0.55
CA LEU A 132 -10.30 6.28 0.45
C LEU A 132 -11.00 6.38 1.81
N VAL A 133 -10.36 7.07 2.76
CA VAL A 133 -10.94 7.37 4.08
C VAL A 133 -11.53 8.77 4.10
N VAL A 134 -12.77 8.85 4.56
CA VAL A 134 -13.54 10.09 4.68
C VAL A 134 -13.10 10.83 5.95
N LYS A 135 -12.64 12.07 5.85
CA LYS A 135 -12.15 12.83 7.02
C LYS A 135 -13.27 13.53 7.76
N ASP A 136 -14.15 14.19 7.00
CA ASP A 136 -15.30 14.94 7.50
C ASP A 136 -16.60 14.41 6.90
N SER A 137 -17.74 14.72 7.52
CA SER A 137 -19.04 14.40 6.91
C SER A 137 -19.13 15.04 5.53
N SER A 138 -19.28 14.20 4.50
CA SER A 138 -19.07 14.61 3.12
C SER A 138 -20.10 14.02 2.18
N ARG A 139 -20.38 14.72 1.08
CA ARG A 139 -21.04 14.15 -0.09
C ARG A 139 -19.99 13.62 -1.06
N VAL A 140 -20.25 12.45 -1.63
CA VAL A 140 -19.41 11.90 -2.68
C VAL A 140 -19.76 12.58 -4.00
N THR A 141 -18.75 13.11 -4.68
CA THR A 141 -18.85 13.53 -6.07
C THR A 141 -17.95 12.64 -6.89
N LEU A 142 -18.52 12.05 -7.93
CA LEU A 142 -17.79 11.35 -8.97
C LEU A 142 -17.71 12.26 -10.19
N GLU A 143 -16.52 12.37 -10.76
CA GLU A 143 -16.22 13.06 -12.00
C GLU A 143 -15.54 12.07 -12.92
N PHE A 144 -16.00 12.01 -14.15
CA PHE A 144 -15.43 11.14 -15.16
C PHE A 144 -14.29 11.89 -15.87
N LEU A 145 -13.08 11.33 -15.86
CA LEU A 145 -11.90 11.98 -16.43
C LEU A 145 -11.61 11.48 -17.85
N GLU A 146 -11.56 10.16 -18.04
CA GLU A 146 -11.16 9.53 -19.30
C GLU A 146 -11.88 8.17 -19.47
N SER A 147 -12.33 7.84 -20.69
CA SER A 147 -12.94 6.55 -21.08
C SER A 147 -12.35 6.14 -22.42
N MET A 148 -11.16 5.55 -22.44
CA MET A 148 -10.57 5.09 -23.71
C MET A 148 -11.13 3.74 -24.15
N ALA A 149 -11.86 3.07 -23.26
CA ALA A 149 -12.54 1.83 -23.55
C ALA A 149 -13.85 2.01 -24.34
N GLY A 150 -14.07 1.12 -25.32
CA GLY A 150 -15.27 1.09 -26.17
C GLY A 150 -16.46 0.30 -25.60
N TYR A 151 -16.57 0.12 -24.28
CA TYR A 151 -17.65 -0.65 -23.63
C TYR A 151 -18.40 0.20 -22.59
N CYS A 152 -19.52 -0.32 -22.08
CA CYS A 152 -20.32 0.36 -21.08
C CYS A 152 -19.86 0.00 -19.67
N SER A 153 -19.80 1.00 -18.79
CA SER A 153 -19.39 0.81 -17.41
C SER A 153 -20.33 1.48 -16.42
N ALA A 154 -20.66 0.77 -15.34
CA ALA A 154 -21.33 1.31 -14.17
C ALA A 154 -20.33 1.43 -13.01
N ILE A 155 -20.54 2.43 -12.15
CA ILE A 155 -19.74 2.63 -10.95
C ILE A 155 -20.61 2.41 -9.72
N PHE A 156 -20.10 1.60 -8.80
CA PHE A 156 -20.71 1.33 -7.52
C PHE A 156 -19.82 1.82 -6.38
N LEU A 157 -20.44 2.12 -5.25
CA LEU A 157 -19.80 2.54 -4.01
C LEU A 157 -20.19 1.56 -2.90
N GLN A 158 -19.19 0.99 -2.23
CA GLN A 158 -19.39 0.27 -0.97
C GLN A 158 -18.81 1.07 0.18
N ARG A 159 -19.49 1.01 1.32
CA ARG A 159 -19.11 1.73 2.54
C ARG A 159 -18.76 0.75 3.65
N PHE A 160 -17.67 1.05 4.36
CA PHE A 160 -17.24 0.36 5.57
C PHE A 160 -17.30 1.35 6.72
N ILE A 161 -18.33 1.21 7.57
CA ILE A 161 -18.62 2.15 8.64
C ILE A 161 -17.99 1.62 9.93
N PRO A 162 -17.11 2.37 10.61
CA PRO A 162 -16.44 1.88 11.81
C PRO A 162 -17.43 1.60 12.94
N ASN A 163 -17.28 0.44 13.58
CA ASN A 163 -18.01 0.02 14.76
C ASN A 163 -17.42 0.68 16.01
N ARG A 164 -18.14 1.67 16.56
CA ARG A 164 -17.72 2.44 17.75
C ARG A 164 -18.21 1.84 19.07
N GLY A 165 -18.57 0.55 19.10
CA GLY A 165 -19.00 -0.14 20.31
C GLY A 165 -20.38 0.30 20.84
N GLN A 166 -21.21 0.94 20.02
CA GLN A 166 -22.56 1.40 20.38
C GLN A 166 -23.65 0.33 20.08
N GLY A 167 -23.24 -0.94 19.90
CA GLY A 167 -24.08 -2.00 19.33
C GLY A 167 -24.08 -1.93 17.79
N MET A 168 -24.63 -2.97 17.14
CA MET A 168 -25.01 -2.83 15.73
C MET A 168 -25.78 -1.51 15.59
N PRO A 169 -25.48 -0.64 14.60
CA PRO A 169 -26.42 0.40 14.25
C PRO A 169 -27.71 -0.36 14.05
N THR A 170 -28.64 -0.14 14.96
CA THR A 170 -29.84 -0.97 15.01
C THR A 170 -30.43 -0.96 13.61
N LEU A 171 -31.07 -2.04 13.19
CA LEU A 171 -31.92 -2.09 11.98
C LEU A 171 -32.86 -0.87 11.81
N ASN A 172 -32.94 0.02 12.80
CA ASN A 172 -33.26 1.43 12.63
C ASN A 172 -32.16 2.17 11.85
N LYS A 173 -32.14 2.00 10.53
CA LYS A 173 -31.87 3.02 9.51
C LYS A 173 -30.79 4.09 9.76
N PHE A 174 -29.87 4.03 10.71
CA PHE A 174 -28.98 5.15 11.08
C PHE A 174 -27.64 4.68 11.66
N ASP A 175 -26.52 5.34 11.31
CA ASP A 175 -25.18 5.08 11.85
C ASP A 175 -24.94 5.75 13.21
N ALA A 176 -23.73 5.55 13.77
CA ALA A 176 -23.32 6.08 15.08
C ALA A 176 -23.31 7.63 15.15
N GLY A 177 -23.38 8.33 14.02
CA GLY A 177 -23.56 9.78 13.92
C GLY A 177 -25.03 10.22 13.82
N GLY A 178 -25.98 9.28 13.86
CA GLY A 178 -27.41 9.56 13.69
C GLY A 178 -27.83 9.74 12.22
N ASN A 179 -27.03 9.24 11.28
CA ASN A 179 -27.20 9.45 9.85
C ASN A 179 -27.87 8.25 9.18
N PRO A 180 -28.84 8.44 8.27
CA PRO A 180 -29.52 7.34 7.62
C PRO A 180 -28.56 6.31 7.00
N LEU A 181 -28.65 5.05 7.40
CA LEU A 181 -28.04 3.93 6.69
C LEU A 181 -28.86 3.65 5.43
N PRO A 182 -28.21 3.38 4.28
CA PRO A 182 -28.88 2.94 3.06
C PRO A 182 -29.66 1.65 3.31
N GLU A 183 -30.72 1.46 2.53
CA GLU A 183 -31.53 0.25 2.58
C GLU A 183 -30.74 -0.90 1.93
N GLY A 184 -30.30 -1.89 2.71
CA GLY A 184 -29.55 -3.04 2.19
C GLY A 184 -29.03 -3.94 3.32
N PRO A 185 -28.56 -5.17 3.01
CA PRO A 185 -27.93 -6.00 4.01
C PRO A 185 -26.67 -5.32 4.56
N VAL A 186 -26.58 -5.28 5.89
CA VAL A 186 -25.42 -4.81 6.65
C VAL A 186 -24.79 -6.04 7.28
N VAL A 187 -23.52 -6.29 6.97
CA VAL A 187 -22.74 -7.40 7.52
C VAL A 187 -21.66 -6.83 8.43
N MET A 188 -21.39 -7.47 9.56
CA MET A 188 -20.23 -7.11 10.38
C MET A 188 -18.98 -7.76 9.81
N SER A 189 -17.86 -7.04 9.77
CA SER A 189 -16.55 -7.64 9.47
C SER A 189 -16.16 -8.69 10.50
N ASP A 190 -15.28 -9.62 10.10
CA ASP A 190 -14.83 -10.72 10.95
C ASP A 190 -14.09 -10.25 12.22
N ASP A 191 -13.42 -9.10 12.13
CA ASP A 191 -12.75 -8.44 13.26
C ASP A 191 -13.68 -7.54 14.10
N GLU A 192 -14.97 -7.50 13.76
CA GLU A 192 -16.04 -6.69 14.36
C GLU A 192 -15.78 -5.18 14.37
N LYS A 193 -14.77 -4.68 13.62
CA LYS A 193 -14.43 -3.26 13.60
C LYS A 193 -15.24 -2.45 12.60
N TYR A 194 -15.90 -3.06 11.62
CA TYR A 194 -16.65 -2.34 10.60
C TYR A 194 -17.98 -3.00 10.27
N TYR A 195 -18.95 -2.17 9.93
CA TYR A 195 -20.16 -2.55 9.21
C TYR A 195 -19.92 -2.41 7.71
N ILE A 196 -20.05 -3.52 7.01
CA ILE A 196 -19.97 -3.63 5.56
C ILE A 196 -21.36 -3.39 4.99
N MET A 197 -21.51 -2.30 4.26
CA MET A 197 -22.75 -1.96 3.57
C MET A 197 -22.79 -2.68 2.23
N SER A 198 -23.99 -2.88 1.69
CA SER A 198 -24.13 -3.33 0.31
C SER A 198 -23.63 -2.26 -0.66
N PRO A 199 -23.00 -2.64 -1.78
CA PRO A 199 -22.63 -1.69 -2.82
C PRO A 199 -23.87 -1.01 -3.42
N GLU A 200 -23.79 0.31 -3.58
CA GLU A 200 -24.84 1.15 -4.18
C GLU A 200 -24.35 1.67 -5.54
N MET A 201 -25.19 1.62 -6.57
CA MET A 201 -24.87 2.19 -7.88
C MET A 201 -24.86 3.73 -7.78
N ILE A 202 -23.74 4.36 -8.10
CA ILE A 202 -23.60 5.82 -8.10
C ILE A 202 -23.55 6.40 -9.51
N LEU A 203 -23.24 5.57 -10.50
CA LEU A 203 -23.30 5.89 -11.91
C LEU A 203 -23.73 4.64 -12.67
N ASN A 204 -24.80 4.75 -13.44
CA ASN A 204 -25.30 3.66 -14.28
C ASN A 204 -24.35 3.31 -15.43
N SER A 205 -24.61 2.20 -16.12
CA SER A 205 -23.87 1.85 -17.33
C SER A 205 -24.10 2.89 -18.43
N GLY A 206 -23.04 3.29 -19.12
CA GLY A 206 -23.12 4.18 -20.28
C GLY A 206 -21.92 4.02 -21.21
N HIS A 207 -22.17 4.18 -22.50
CA HIS A 207 -21.17 3.98 -23.55
C HIS A 207 -20.34 5.25 -23.81
N ASN A 208 -19.05 5.07 -24.11
CA ASN A 208 -18.14 6.09 -24.68
C ASN A 208 -18.28 7.49 -24.05
N ARG A 209 -17.83 7.61 -22.80
CA ARG A 209 -17.84 8.87 -22.03
C ARG A 209 -16.61 9.74 -22.28
N GLU A 210 -15.88 9.48 -23.37
CA GLU A 210 -14.64 10.20 -23.66
C GLU A 210 -14.92 11.67 -23.93
N GLY A 211 -14.34 12.55 -23.12
CA GLY A 211 -14.52 14.00 -23.25
C GLY A 211 -15.89 14.53 -22.79
N GLU A 212 -16.75 13.68 -22.21
CA GLU A 212 -17.96 14.15 -21.53
C GLU A 212 -17.59 14.72 -20.16
N GLU A 213 -18.01 15.94 -19.86
CA GLU A 213 -17.97 16.51 -18.50
C GLU A 213 -19.07 15.85 -17.64
N LEU A 214 -18.94 14.55 -17.39
CA LEU A 214 -19.87 13.80 -16.56
C LEU A 214 -19.47 13.94 -15.10
N ARG A 215 -20.28 14.68 -14.35
CA ARG A 215 -20.13 14.85 -12.91
C ARG A 215 -21.43 14.49 -12.20
N VAL A 216 -21.33 13.53 -11.28
CA VAL A 216 -22.47 13.03 -10.49
C VAL A 216 -22.19 13.25 -9.01
N THR A 217 -23.17 13.77 -8.29
CA THR A 217 -23.15 13.89 -6.82
C THR A 217 -24.45 13.30 -6.31
N PRO A 218 -24.47 12.00 -5.94
CA PRO A 218 -25.69 11.35 -5.47
C PRO A 218 -26.23 12.06 -4.23
N ASP A 219 -27.47 12.55 -4.28
CA ASP A 219 -28.05 13.34 -3.20
C ASP A 219 -28.33 12.51 -1.92
N ASN A 220 -28.49 11.20 -2.09
CA ASN A 220 -28.79 10.23 -1.04
C ASN A 220 -27.53 9.64 -0.37
N ILE A 221 -26.34 9.93 -0.87
CA ILE A 221 -25.10 9.34 -0.34
C ILE A 221 -24.32 10.39 0.44
N VAL A 222 -24.48 10.30 1.75
CA VAL A 222 -23.67 11.03 2.72
C VAL A 222 -22.71 10.05 3.40
N LEU A 223 -21.44 10.45 3.43
CA LEU A 223 -20.36 9.71 4.06
C LEU A 223 -20.03 10.33 5.41
N THR A 224 -19.81 9.49 6.42
CA THR A 224 -19.40 9.95 7.75
C THR A 224 -17.90 9.95 7.94
N PRO A 225 -17.39 10.75 8.89
CA PRO A 225 -15.99 10.71 9.29
C PRO A 225 -15.55 9.28 9.62
N GLN A 226 -14.38 8.91 9.12
CA GLN A 226 -13.73 7.60 9.24
C GLN A 226 -14.42 6.45 8.50
N THR A 227 -15.47 6.71 7.72
CA THR A 227 -15.95 5.73 6.75
C THR A 227 -14.83 5.45 5.75
N ARG A 228 -14.47 4.17 5.57
CA ARG A 228 -13.70 3.75 4.40
C ARG A 228 -14.66 3.46 3.27
N VAL A 229 -14.27 3.77 2.04
CA VAL A 229 -15.09 3.45 0.87
C VAL A 229 -14.30 2.65 -0.15
N ASN A 230 -15.02 1.78 -0.86
CA ASN A 230 -14.50 1.07 -2.01
C ASN A 230 -15.38 1.39 -3.23
N PHE A 231 -14.77 1.44 -4.40
CA PHE A 231 -15.47 1.65 -5.66
C PHE A 231 -15.32 0.42 -6.53
N PHE A 232 -16.36 0.14 -7.31
CA PHE A 232 -16.40 -0.99 -8.21
C PHE A 232 -16.70 -0.46 -9.59
N ILE A 233 -16.08 -1.07 -10.59
CA ILE A 233 -16.53 -0.93 -11.96
C ILE A 233 -17.21 -2.22 -12.39
N GLY A 234 -18.46 -2.11 -12.81
CA GLY A 234 -19.17 -3.17 -13.52
C GLY A 234 -19.04 -2.90 -15.01
N VAL A 235 -18.40 -3.81 -15.74
CA VAL A 235 -18.15 -3.67 -17.18
C VAL A 235 -19.12 -4.55 -17.95
N ASP A 236 -19.77 -3.97 -18.94
CA ASP A 236 -20.71 -4.59 -19.86
C ASP A 236 -20.23 -4.34 -21.29
N LYS A 237 -19.63 -5.37 -21.90
CA LYS A 237 -19.04 -5.31 -23.24
C LYS A 237 -20.05 -4.96 -24.31
N ASP A 238 -21.26 -5.50 -24.18
CA ASP A 238 -22.29 -5.43 -25.19
C ASP A 238 -23.24 -4.23 -24.97
N CYS A 239 -23.00 -3.43 -23.92
CA CYS A 239 -23.83 -2.28 -23.55
C CYS A 239 -25.31 -2.64 -23.33
N SER A 240 -25.59 -3.89 -22.96
CA SER A 240 -26.93 -4.40 -22.71
C SER A 240 -27.60 -3.79 -21.47
N GLU A 241 -26.81 -3.29 -20.52
CA GLU A 241 -27.23 -2.68 -19.27
C GLU A 241 -27.23 -1.13 -19.34
N GLU A 242 -26.99 -0.54 -20.52
CA GLU A 242 -26.95 0.91 -20.69
C GLU A 242 -28.26 1.58 -20.21
N GLY A 243 -28.14 2.61 -19.37
CA GLY A 243 -29.30 3.34 -18.85
C GLY A 243 -30.04 2.67 -17.69
N ILE A 244 -29.64 1.46 -17.27
CA ILE A 244 -30.31 0.72 -16.19
C ILE A 244 -29.78 1.16 -14.82
N TRP A 245 -30.70 1.49 -13.91
CA TRP A 245 -30.41 1.98 -12.55
C TRP A 245 -30.79 0.96 -11.44
N GLU A 246 -30.91 -0.31 -11.80
CA GLU A 246 -31.28 -1.35 -10.85
C GLU A 246 -30.05 -1.89 -10.11
N GLU A 247 -30.15 -2.04 -8.78
CA GLU A 247 -29.18 -2.74 -7.95
C GLU A 247 -29.19 -4.23 -8.30
N ALA A 248 -28.47 -4.60 -9.35
CA ALA A 248 -28.20 -5.98 -9.65
C ALA A 248 -27.21 -6.55 -8.63
N TYR A 249 -27.34 -7.84 -8.32
CA TYR A 249 -26.21 -8.60 -7.77
C TYR A 249 -25.05 -8.44 -8.78
N LEU A 250 -24.04 -7.66 -8.40
CA LEU A 250 -22.97 -7.12 -9.25
C LEU A 250 -22.41 -8.15 -10.27
N ASP A 251 -22.32 -9.42 -9.87
CA ASP A 251 -21.68 -10.48 -10.65
C ASP A 251 -22.57 -11.11 -11.75
N SER A 252 -23.88 -10.82 -11.77
CA SER A 252 -24.82 -11.52 -12.67
C SER A 252 -25.19 -10.77 -13.94
N ARG A 253 -24.97 -9.45 -13.98
CA ARG A 253 -25.35 -8.59 -15.12
C ARG A 253 -24.16 -8.03 -15.89
N TYR A 254 -23.03 -7.90 -15.23
CA TYR A 254 -21.82 -7.38 -15.85
C TYR A 254 -20.94 -8.55 -16.30
N ASP A 255 -20.27 -8.39 -17.43
CA ASP A 255 -19.28 -9.37 -17.87
C ASP A 255 -18.19 -9.53 -16.82
N TRP A 256 -17.76 -8.41 -16.22
CA TRP A 256 -16.81 -8.40 -15.10
C TRP A 256 -17.13 -7.29 -14.10
N VAL A 257 -16.69 -7.55 -12.88
CA VAL A 257 -16.63 -6.56 -11.81
C VAL A 257 -15.18 -6.47 -11.33
N HIS A 258 -14.66 -5.25 -11.24
CA HIS A 258 -13.33 -4.99 -10.70
C HIS A 258 -13.43 -4.03 -9.51
N ASN A 259 -12.77 -4.42 -8.42
CA ASN A 259 -12.74 -3.64 -7.19
C ASN A 259 -11.57 -2.66 -7.22
N ALA A 260 -11.80 -1.44 -6.74
CA ALA A 260 -10.72 -0.49 -6.49
C ALA A 260 -9.86 -0.95 -5.30
N LEU A 261 -10.49 -1.47 -4.26
CA LEU A 261 -9.85 -2.10 -3.11
C LEU A 261 -10.29 -3.57 -3.02
N GLU A 262 -9.36 -4.50 -2.87
CA GLU A 262 -9.59 -5.90 -2.56
C GLU A 262 -9.29 -6.19 -1.08
N GLU A 263 -10.09 -7.09 -0.50
CA GLU A 263 -9.98 -7.54 0.88
C GLU A 263 -8.97 -8.68 0.96
N ASP A 264 -7.96 -8.54 1.83
CA ASP A 264 -7.27 -9.71 2.39
C ASP A 264 -8.19 -10.26 3.46
N THR A 265 -8.53 -11.55 3.38
CA THR A 265 -9.76 -12.16 3.92
C THR A 265 -9.92 -12.10 5.44
N ASP A 266 -8.97 -11.53 6.16
CA ASP A 266 -8.89 -11.60 7.61
C ASP A 266 -9.12 -10.22 8.28
N ASN A 267 -8.97 -9.09 7.58
CA ASN A 267 -9.02 -7.76 8.19
C ASN A 267 -9.22 -6.61 7.18
N LEU A 268 -10.32 -5.86 7.33
CA LEU A 268 -10.60 -4.69 6.50
C LEU A 268 -9.62 -3.53 6.67
N GLU A 269 -8.80 -3.51 7.73
CA GLU A 269 -7.69 -2.56 7.79
C GLU A 269 -6.66 -2.81 6.69
N ASP A 270 -6.57 -4.06 6.22
CA ASP A 270 -5.62 -4.53 5.22
C ASP A 270 -6.20 -4.49 3.79
N LEU A 271 -7.31 -3.76 3.56
CA LEU A 271 -7.81 -3.47 2.21
C LEU A 271 -6.71 -2.87 1.33
N GLN A 272 -6.45 -3.52 0.19
CA GLN A 272 -5.39 -3.15 -0.74
C GLN A 272 -5.99 -2.72 -2.08
N GLU A 273 -5.42 -1.71 -2.74
CA GLU A 273 -5.57 -1.44 -4.17
C GLU A 273 -5.64 -2.73 -4.99
N GLY A 274 -6.77 -2.94 -5.65
CA GLY A 274 -7.03 -4.11 -6.47
C GLY A 274 -6.10 -4.17 -7.68
N PRO A 275 -5.80 -5.38 -8.21
CA PRO A 275 -4.84 -5.56 -9.30
C PRO A 275 -5.22 -4.79 -10.57
N TYR A 276 -6.52 -4.71 -10.87
CA TYR A 276 -7.08 -4.04 -12.05
C TYR A 276 -7.43 -2.56 -11.84
N SER A 277 -6.99 -1.96 -10.73
CA SER A 277 -7.23 -0.55 -10.46
C SER A 277 -5.94 0.17 -10.07
N MET A 278 -5.85 1.46 -10.33
CA MET A 278 -4.80 2.34 -9.85
C MET A 278 -5.46 3.52 -9.13
N ILE A 279 -5.21 3.61 -7.83
CA ILE A 279 -5.73 4.66 -6.96
C ILE A 279 -4.62 5.67 -6.68
N GLN A 280 -4.96 6.95 -6.79
CA GLN A 280 -4.02 8.03 -6.57
C GLN A 280 -4.66 9.13 -5.74
N ALA A 281 -4.03 9.52 -4.64
CA ALA A 281 -4.38 10.76 -3.96
C ALA A 281 -4.14 11.95 -4.90
N HIS A 282 -5.03 12.93 -4.87
CA HIS A 282 -4.78 14.19 -5.55
C HIS A 282 -3.58 14.90 -4.90
N PRO A 283 -2.65 15.46 -5.68
CA PRO A 283 -1.38 15.97 -5.16
C PRO A 283 -1.51 17.16 -4.17
N VAL A 284 -2.68 17.79 -4.12
CA VAL A 284 -2.94 18.99 -3.28
C VAL A 284 -4.19 18.85 -2.41
N ASP A 285 -5.08 17.91 -2.72
CA ASP A 285 -6.40 17.83 -2.10
C ASP A 285 -6.61 16.42 -1.54
N ASP A 286 -6.47 16.29 -0.24
CA ASP A 286 -6.44 15.01 0.46
C ASP A 286 -7.84 14.41 0.71
N GLN A 287 -8.88 15.01 0.10
CA GLN A 287 -10.22 14.47 -0.04
C GLN A 287 -10.58 14.18 -1.50
N LYS A 288 -9.60 14.23 -2.41
CA LYS A 288 -9.76 13.82 -3.80
C LYS A 288 -8.84 12.67 -4.17
N TRP A 289 -9.40 11.75 -4.95
CA TRP A 289 -8.69 10.57 -5.41
C TRP A 289 -9.04 10.30 -6.87
N ARG A 290 -8.03 9.93 -7.67
CA ARG A 290 -8.25 9.30 -8.96
C ARG A 290 -8.32 7.79 -8.77
N ILE A 291 -9.28 7.15 -9.42
CA ILE A 291 -9.38 5.70 -9.52
C ILE A 291 -9.43 5.37 -11.01
N ALA A 292 -8.42 4.66 -11.48
CA ALA A 292 -8.25 4.30 -12.88
C ALA A 292 -8.34 2.78 -13.01
N PHE A 293 -9.24 2.28 -13.85
CA PHE A 293 -9.47 0.85 -14.01
C PHE A 293 -8.87 0.33 -15.31
N GLU A 294 -8.54 -0.96 -15.30
CA GLU A 294 -8.19 -1.78 -16.46
C GLU A 294 -9.22 -2.90 -16.60
N ASP A 295 -9.73 -3.20 -17.79
CA ASP A 295 -10.65 -4.34 -18.01
C ASP A 295 -9.99 -5.56 -18.66
N LEU A 296 -8.79 -5.39 -19.22
CA LEU A 296 -8.13 -6.46 -19.93
C LEU A 296 -7.51 -7.48 -18.97
N ARG A 297 -8.26 -8.55 -18.68
CA ARG A 297 -7.74 -9.77 -18.02
C ARG A 297 -6.70 -10.55 -18.85
N SER A 298 -6.23 -9.99 -19.97
CA SER A 298 -5.18 -10.56 -20.81
C SER A 298 -3.79 -10.43 -20.18
N PHE A 299 -3.63 -9.53 -19.21
CA PHE A 299 -2.38 -9.34 -18.48
C PHE A 299 -2.40 -10.02 -17.11
N SER A 300 -1.24 -10.54 -16.70
CA SER A 300 -1.03 -11.11 -15.37
C SER A 300 -1.03 -10.04 -14.29
N ILE A 301 -1.33 -10.41 -13.04
CA ILE A 301 -1.27 -9.50 -11.88
C ILE A 301 0.10 -8.82 -11.78
N LYS A 302 1.19 -9.58 -11.98
CA LYS A 302 2.57 -9.03 -11.97
C LYS A 302 2.80 -7.93 -13.00
N GLN A 303 2.17 -8.02 -14.17
CA GLN A 303 2.26 -6.98 -15.20
C GLN A 303 1.59 -5.68 -14.75
N HIS A 304 0.44 -5.78 -14.08
CA HIS A 304 -0.26 -4.63 -13.51
C HIS A 304 0.56 -4.00 -12.38
N GLU A 305 1.06 -4.81 -11.45
CA GLU A 305 1.92 -4.38 -10.34
C GLU A 305 3.17 -3.67 -10.84
N ASP A 306 3.86 -4.21 -11.84
CA ASP A 306 5.06 -3.60 -12.42
C ASP A 306 4.77 -2.21 -13.02
N ILE A 307 3.66 -2.05 -13.74
CA ILE A 307 3.28 -0.74 -14.31
C ILE A 307 2.96 0.26 -13.20
N LYS A 308 2.24 -0.15 -12.15
CA LYS A 308 1.94 0.72 -11.00
C LYS A 308 3.21 1.21 -10.30
N ALA A 309 4.17 0.30 -10.08
CA ALA A 309 5.44 0.57 -9.42
C ALA A 309 6.40 1.40 -10.29
N ASN A 310 6.65 0.93 -11.51
CA ASN A 310 7.76 1.37 -12.35
C ASN A 310 7.32 2.23 -13.54
N GLY A 311 6.02 2.42 -13.74
CA GLY A 311 5.48 3.16 -14.88
C GLY A 311 5.72 2.46 -16.22
N TYR A 312 5.39 3.16 -17.31
CA TYR A 312 5.48 2.58 -18.64
C TYR A 312 6.93 2.41 -19.11
N GLY A 313 7.31 1.16 -19.40
CA GLY A 313 8.57 0.80 -20.04
C GLY A 313 8.42 0.27 -21.48
N GLY A 314 9.33 -0.62 -21.87
CA GLY A 314 9.36 -1.28 -23.18
C GLY A 314 8.44 -2.50 -23.24
N ASN A 315 8.96 -3.61 -23.77
CA ASN A 315 8.26 -4.89 -23.82
C ASN A 315 8.38 -5.65 -22.49
N TRP A 316 7.43 -6.53 -22.21
CA TRP A 316 7.48 -7.39 -21.03
C TRP A 316 8.67 -8.36 -21.11
N ASP A 317 9.56 -8.28 -20.12
CA ASP A 317 10.62 -9.26 -19.90
C ASP A 317 10.10 -10.35 -18.95
N ASN A 318 9.88 -11.55 -19.49
CA ASN A 318 9.39 -12.69 -18.71
C ASN A 318 10.41 -13.23 -17.67
N VAL A 319 11.69 -12.92 -17.82
CA VAL A 319 12.74 -13.36 -16.89
C VAL A 319 12.85 -12.41 -15.71
N GLN A 320 12.82 -11.11 -15.99
CA GLN A 320 12.90 -10.07 -14.96
C GLN A 320 11.53 -9.69 -14.37
N GLU A 321 10.44 -10.17 -14.99
CA GLU A 321 9.05 -9.86 -14.65
C GLU A 321 8.81 -8.35 -14.59
N THR A 322 9.27 -7.63 -15.61
CA THR A 322 9.13 -6.16 -15.70
C THR A 322 9.04 -5.67 -17.14
N TYR A 323 8.39 -4.53 -17.34
CA TYR A 323 8.47 -3.72 -18.56
C TYR A 323 9.71 -2.81 -18.59
N GLY A 324 10.48 -2.73 -17.50
CA GLY A 324 11.69 -1.89 -17.41
C GLY A 324 11.38 -0.39 -17.38
N GLY A 325 10.26 0.00 -16.78
CA GLY A 325 9.89 1.41 -16.61
C GLY A 325 10.87 2.15 -15.69
N ASN A 326 11.05 3.45 -15.92
CA ASN A 326 11.95 4.32 -15.13
C ASN A 326 11.20 5.12 -14.04
N GLY A 327 10.04 4.63 -13.62
CA GLY A 327 9.10 5.33 -12.75
C GLY A 327 8.16 6.27 -13.51
N TRP A 328 7.21 6.84 -12.77
CA TRP A 328 6.23 7.79 -13.28
C TRP A 328 6.80 9.21 -13.33
N THR A 329 7.35 9.57 -14.50
CA THR A 329 8.05 10.86 -14.72
C THR A 329 7.17 11.95 -15.33
N GLN A 330 5.96 11.61 -15.76
CA GLN A 330 5.03 12.53 -16.40
C GLN A 330 3.73 12.59 -15.58
N THR A 331 3.19 13.80 -15.47
CA THR A 331 1.87 14.03 -14.86
C THR A 331 0.88 14.60 -15.86
N ASP A 332 -0.41 14.38 -15.61
CA ASP A 332 -1.50 15.03 -16.34
C ASP A 332 -1.74 16.47 -15.84
N SER A 333 -2.79 17.13 -16.35
CA SER A 333 -3.15 18.50 -15.96
C SER A 333 -3.61 18.64 -14.51
N ASN A 334 -4.07 17.55 -13.89
CA ASN A 334 -4.49 17.49 -12.49
C ASN A 334 -3.32 17.09 -11.57
N GLY A 335 -2.16 16.77 -12.14
CA GLY A 335 -0.95 16.39 -11.42
C GLY A 335 -0.88 14.91 -11.03
N TYR A 336 -1.81 14.07 -11.52
CA TYR A 336 -1.72 12.62 -11.34
C TYR A 336 -0.73 12.00 -12.33
N LYS A 337 -0.37 10.73 -12.14
CA LYS A 337 0.50 9.98 -13.07
C LYS A 337 -0.14 9.93 -14.46
N LYS A 338 0.55 10.39 -15.50
CA LYS A 338 -0.02 10.47 -16.85
C LYS A 338 -0.26 9.08 -17.45
N LEU A 339 -1.53 8.71 -17.62
CA LEU A 339 -1.96 7.45 -18.25
C LEU A 339 -1.90 7.56 -19.78
N LYS A 340 -1.77 6.43 -20.46
CA LYS A 340 -1.66 6.35 -21.93
C LYS A 340 -2.23 5.02 -22.42
N ASP A 341 -3.17 5.04 -23.35
CA ASP A 341 -3.63 3.83 -24.05
C ASP A 341 -2.48 3.21 -24.87
N PHE A 342 -2.19 1.94 -24.59
CA PHE A 342 -1.22 1.15 -25.35
C PHE A 342 -1.87 -0.05 -26.04
N GLY A 343 -2.93 -0.64 -25.49
CA GLY A 343 -3.57 -1.86 -25.99
C GLY A 343 -2.75 -3.17 -25.93
N TRP A 344 -1.44 -3.11 -25.64
CA TRP A 344 -0.55 -4.29 -25.56
C TRP A 344 0.17 -4.44 -24.20
N LYS A 345 -0.12 -3.57 -23.24
CA LYS A 345 0.29 -3.65 -21.83
C LYS A 345 -0.82 -3.04 -20.97
N PRO A 346 -0.86 -3.32 -19.66
CA PRO A 346 -1.76 -2.61 -18.76
C PRO A 346 -1.51 -1.11 -18.85
N ASP A 347 -2.58 -0.35 -19.03
CA ASP A 347 -2.53 1.10 -19.14
C ASP A 347 -3.42 1.85 -18.16
N PHE A 348 -4.41 1.18 -17.57
CA PHE A 348 -5.37 1.77 -16.63
C PHE A 348 -6.08 3.01 -17.21
N SER A 349 -6.18 3.14 -18.53
CA SER A 349 -6.80 4.29 -19.21
C SER A 349 -8.23 4.01 -19.68
N ASP A 350 -8.67 2.76 -19.50
CA ASP A 350 -9.98 2.30 -19.92
C ASP A 350 -11.11 3.12 -19.32
N GLN A 351 -11.10 3.28 -17.99
CA GLN A 351 -12.13 3.97 -17.23
C GLN A 351 -11.47 4.70 -16.05
N VAL A 352 -11.40 6.03 -16.15
CA VAL A 352 -10.71 6.87 -15.17
C VAL A 352 -11.71 7.82 -14.55
N ILE A 353 -11.91 7.68 -13.24
CA ILE A 353 -12.77 8.55 -12.46
C ILE A 353 -11.96 9.32 -11.42
N GLN A 354 -12.46 10.50 -11.06
CA GLN A 354 -12.07 11.23 -9.88
C GLN A 354 -13.22 11.20 -8.88
N VAL A 355 -12.91 10.85 -7.65
CA VAL A 355 -13.85 10.89 -6.53
C VAL A 355 -13.41 11.99 -5.58
N SER A 356 -14.37 12.80 -5.15
CA SER A 356 -14.17 13.89 -4.19
C SER A 356 -15.11 13.70 -3.01
N PHE A 357 -14.57 13.81 -1.79
CA PHE A 357 -15.36 13.87 -0.56
C PHE A 357 -15.55 15.35 -0.18
N ASN A 358 -16.65 15.92 -0.63
CA ASN A 358 -16.95 17.32 -0.41
C ASN A 358 -17.58 17.50 0.97
N SER A 359 -16.79 18.05 1.91
CA SER A 359 -17.25 18.33 3.27
C SER A 359 -18.52 19.18 3.27
N CYS A 360 -19.53 18.76 4.00
CA CYS A 360 -20.70 19.58 4.25
C CYS A 360 -20.40 20.50 5.42
N SER A 361 -20.32 21.81 5.19
CA SER A 361 -20.31 22.80 6.29
C SER A 361 -21.73 22.95 6.87
N GLY A 362 -22.26 21.91 7.54
CA GLY A 362 -23.62 21.90 8.11
C GLY A 362 -24.29 20.52 8.10
N ASN A 363 -25.63 20.49 8.08
CA ASN A 363 -26.41 19.25 7.98
C ASN A 363 -26.36 18.73 6.54
N CYS A 364 -25.66 17.62 6.28
CA CYS A 364 -25.56 17.02 4.94
C CYS A 364 -26.92 16.54 4.36
N TYR A 365 -27.97 16.48 5.18
CA TYR A 365 -29.28 15.89 4.88
C TYR A 365 -30.36 16.88 4.43
N ASN A 366 -30.02 18.15 4.23
CA ASN A 366 -30.98 19.17 3.80
C ASN A 366 -30.92 19.44 2.30
#